data_AF-A0A841HUQ5-F1
#
_entry.id   AF-A0A841HUQ5-F1
#
_cell.length_a   1.000
_cell.length_b   1.000
_cell.length_c   1.000
_cell.angle_alpha   90.00
_cell.angle_beta   90.00
_cell.angle_gamma   90.00
#
_symmetry.space_group_name_H-M   'P 1'
#
loop_
_entity.id
_entity.type
_entity.pdbx_description
1 polymer ?
#
loop_
_entity_poly.entity_id
_entity_poly.type
_entity_poly.pdbx_seq_one_letter_code
_entity_poly.pdbx_strand_id
1 'polypeptide(L)'
;MDSQYKCLVTHFGGTQVYTFSMRVSDIIAISYVAARGKSNEDGAVQRILNTRRVTDIKNFVLEGNEFFNTFIINWTNTDILPGFDPATGILSIKIKPLSAQILDGQHRIKGLEAAITEKPDIGQRQILVSMCIGLSTKEAAQIFLNINTEQKPVPKSLIFDLFGEVVNDQEHAINRSKDIATELNENPESPYYRYIKFPGSPRGQGLIDLSTVVSSLKDSLKPDGIFSTLI
;
A
#
# COMPACT_ATOMS: atom_id res chain seq x y z
N MET A 1 -18.19 -3.60 21.44
CA MET A 1 -17.46 -2.99 22.57
C MET A 1 -16.24 -2.30 22.01
N ASP A 2 -15.90 -1.15 22.55
CA ASP A 2 -14.76 -0.35 22.08
C ASP A 2 -13.51 -0.88 22.78
N SER A 3 -12.48 -1.18 21.99
CA SER A 3 -11.17 -1.59 22.52
C SER A 3 -10.36 -0.35 22.83
N GLN A 4 -9.74 -0.31 24.01
CA GLN A 4 -8.99 0.84 24.51
C GLN A 4 -7.49 0.53 24.53
N TYR A 5 -6.69 1.48 24.05
CA TYR A 5 -5.25 1.35 23.89
C TYR A 5 -4.55 2.59 24.45
N LYS A 6 -3.48 2.39 25.22
CA LYS A 6 -2.56 3.50 25.51
C LYS A 6 -1.82 3.86 24.22
N CYS A 7 -1.82 5.13 23.88
CA CYS A 7 -1.35 5.60 22.58
C CYS A 7 -0.37 6.76 22.73
N LEU A 8 0.72 6.69 21.97
CA LEU A 8 1.63 7.80 21.72
C LEU A 8 1.23 8.48 20.41
N VAL A 9 0.93 9.78 20.47
CA VAL A 9 0.60 10.59 19.29
C VAL A 9 1.86 11.33 18.82
N THR A 10 2.16 11.21 17.54
CA THR A 10 3.33 11.80 16.88
C THR A 10 2.93 12.49 15.58
N HIS A 11 3.80 13.34 15.03
CA HIS A 11 3.61 13.99 13.74
C HIS A 11 4.81 13.70 12.84
N PHE A 12 4.58 13.11 11.69
CA PHE A 12 5.59 12.81 10.67
C PHE A 12 5.22 13.50 9.36
N GLY A 13 6.05 14.45 8.89
CA GLY A 13 5.82 15.11 7.61
C GLY A 13 4.45 15.80 7.48
N GLY A 14 3.88 16.29 8.59
CA GLY A 14 2.54 16.88 8.63
C GLY A 14 1.39 15.90 8.89
N THR A 15 1.64 14.60 8.86
CA THR A 15 0.65 13.56 9.17
C THR A 15 0.67 13.19 10.64
N GLN A 16 -0.48 13.21 11.30
CA GLN A 16 -0.64 12.72 12.67
C GLN A 16 -0.68 11.19 12.70
N VAL A 17 0.12 10.58 13.58
CA VAL A 17 0.27 9.13 13.71
C VAL A 17 0.05 8.68 15.15
N TYR A 18 -0.84 7.72 15.32
CA TYR A 18 -1.21 7.08 16.58
C TYR A 18 -0.44 5.77 16.71
N THR A 19 0.53 5.71 17.62
CA THR A 19 1.33 4.51 17.85
C THR A 19 0.94 3.84 19.16
N PHE A 20 0.53 2.58 19.09
CA PHE A 20 0.00 1.82 20.23
C PHE A 20 0.23 0.32 20.03
N SER A 21 0.03 -0.45 21.09
CA SER A 21 0.07 -1.91 20.99
C SER A 21 -1.33 -2.49 20.83
N MET A 22 -1.50 -3.46 19.93
CA MET A 22 -2.78 -4.09 19.61
C MET A 22 -2.63 -5.61 19.57
N ARG A 23 -3.71 -6.36 19.89
CA ARG A 23 -3.72 -7.81 19.70
C ARG A 23 -3.64 -8.18 18.22
N VAL A 24 -2.95 -9.28 17.92
CA VAL A 24 -2.89 -9.83 16.56
C VAL A 24 -4.30 -10.12 16.02
N SER A 25 -5.21 -10.65 16.84
CA SER A 25 -6.61 -10.89 16.42
C SER A 25 -7.32 -9.62 15.98
N ASP A 26 -7.04 -8.50 16.64
CA ASP A 26 -7.74 -7.24 16.43
C ASP A 26 -7.24 -6.56 15.14
N ILE A 27 -5.93 -6.56 14.87
CA ILE A 27 -5.42 -6.02 13.59
C ILE A 27 -5.94 -6.83 12.40
N ILE A 28 -5.99 -8.17 12.51
CA ILE A 28 -6.50 -9.03 11.44
C ILE A 28 -7.99 -8.74 11.21
N ALA A 29 -8.76 -8.59 12.29
CA ALA A 29 -10.19 -8.34 12.20
C ALA A 29 -10.54 -6.99 11.55
N ILE A 30 -9.73 -5.94 11.72
CA ILE A 30 -10.02 -4.61 11.15
C ILE A 30 -9.42 -4.39 9.76
N SER A 31 -8.37 -5.14 9.41
CA SER A 31 -7.50 -4.76 8.30
C SER A 31 -7.93 -5.32 6.95
N TYR A 32 -7.62 -4.58 5.90
CA TYR A 32 -7.73 -5.03 4.52
C TYR A 32 -6.52 -4.57 3.70
N VAL A 33 -6.32 -5.21 2.56
CA VAL A 33 -5.35 -4.76 1.56
C VAL A 33 -6.16 -4.15 0.42
N ALA A 34 -5.92 -2.88 0.10
CA ALA A 34 -6.55 -2.24 -1.04
C ALA A 34 -6.11 -2.96 -2.33
N ALA A 35 -7.07 -3.49 -3.08
CA ALA A 35 -6.82 -4.22 -4.32
C ALA A 35 -7.29 -3.40 -5.51
N ARG A 36 -6.41 -3.25 -6.51
CA ARG A 36 -6.68 -2.49 -7.73
C ARG A 36 -7.91 -3.04 -8.47
N GLY A 37 -8.84 -2.15 -8.87
CA GLY A 37 -9.98 -2.47 -9.74
C GLY A 37 -11.15 -3.23 -9.10
N LYS A 38 -11.18 -3.38 -7.75
CA LYS A 38 -12.33 -3.94 -7.02
C LYS A 38 -12.92 -3.03 -5.95
N SER A 39 -12.21 -1.98 -5.56
CA SER A 39 -12.70 -0.90 -4.69
C SER A 39 -12.78 0.40 -5.50
N ASN A 40 -13.71 1.29 -5.15
CA ASN A 40 -13.82 2.67 -5.66
C ASN A 40 -12.62 3.57 -5.23
N GLU A 41 -11.49 2.97 -4.85
CA GLU A 41 -10.30 3.64 -4.34
C GLU A 41 -9.22 3.62 -5.43
N ASP A 42 -9.26 4.61 -6.32
CA ASP A 42 -8.20 4.84 -7.31
C ASP A 42 -6.86 5.08 -6.58
N GLY A 43 -5.84 4.26 -6.91
CA GLY A 43 -4.49 4.33 -6.35
C GLY A 43 -4.14 3.25 -5.30
N ALA A 44 -4.98 2.21 -5.16
CA ALA A 44 -4.72 1.06 -4.30
C ALA A 44 -3.33 0.41 -4.56
N VAL A 45 -2.48 0.43 -3.53
CA VAL A 45 -1.13 -0.13 -3.58
C VAL A 45 -1.09 -1.52 -2.95
N GLN A 46 -0.80 -2.55 -3.75
CA GLN A 46 -0.50 -3.87 -3.21
C GLN A 46 0.81 -4.41 -3.81
N ARG A 47 1.68 -4.96 -2.96
CA ARG A 47 2.71 -5.90 -3.41
C ARG A 47 2.02 -7.25 -3.66
N ILE A 48 2.24 -7.85 -4.84
CA ILE A 48 1.79 -9.22 -5.12
C ILE A 48 2.11 -10.11 -3.92
N LEU A 49 1.09 -10.74 -3.35
CA LEU A 49 1.28 -11.62 -2.20
C LEU A 49 2.18 -12.79 -2.61
N ASN A 50 3.25 -13.01 -1.86
CA ASN A 50 4.18 -14.11 -2.12
C ASN A 50 3.86 -15.22 -1.13
N THR A 51 3.25 -16.29 -1.61
CA THR A 51 2.82 -17.42 -0.78
C THR A 51 3.98 -18.04 -0.01
N ARG A 52 5.16 -18.20 -0.63
CA ARG A 52 6.35 -18.71 0.05
C ARG A 52 6.75 -17.82 1.23
N ARG A 53 6.77 -16.49 1.02
CA ARG A 53 7.07 -15.54 2.11
C ARG A 53 6.05 -15.61 3.25
N VAL A 54 4.77 -15.82 2.94
CA VAL A 54 3.74 -16.02 3.97
C VAL A 54 4.00 -17.29 4.76
N THR A 55 4.34 -18.40 4.09
CA THR A 55 4.72 -19.66 4.74
C THR A 55 5.96 -19.51 5.63
N ASP A 56 7.01 -18.85 5.13
CA ASP A 56 8.24 -18.61 5.88
C ASP A 56 7.94 -17.78 7.16
N ILE A 57 7.10 -16.76 7.04
CA ILE A 57 6.68 -15.94 8.19
C ILE A 57 5.84 -16.75 9.18
N LYS A 58 4.90 -17.57 8.69
CA LYS A 58 4.10 -18.45 9.56
C LYS A 58 5.01 -19.33 10.42
N ASN A 59 5.98 -20.00 9.79
CA ASN A 59 6.93 -20.86 10.50
C ASN A 59 7.75 -20.07 11.52
N PHE A 60 8.26 -18.90 11.14
CA PHE A 60 8.97 -17.99 12.04
C PHE A 60 8.15 -17.67 13.31
N VAL A 61 6.86 -17.38 13.18
CA VAL A 61 5.99 -17.09 14.33
C VAL A 61 5.72 -18.34 15.18
N LEU A 62 5.53 -19.50 14.54
CA LEU A 62 5.28 -20.78 15.21
C LEU A 62 6.48 -21.27 16.02
N GLU A 63 7.69 -20.98 15.56
CA GLU A 63 8.95 -21.18 16.30
C GLU A 63 9.06 -20.31 17.57
N GLY A 64 8.12 -19.38 17.78
CA GLY A 64 8.08 -18.53 18.96
C GLY A 64 8.69 -17.15 18.76
N ASN A 65 9.13 -16.80 17.55
CA ASN A 65 9.67 -15.48 17.27
C ASN A 65 8.58 -14.40 17.18
N GLU A 66 9.00 -13.14 17.34
CA GLU A 66 8.11 -11.96 17.40
C GLU A 66 8.55 -10.84 16.45
N PHE A 67 7.61 -9.95 16.11
CA PHE A 67 7.86 -8.76 15.31
C PHE A 67 7.97 -7.54 16.22
N PHE A 68 9.19 -6.98 16.30
CA PHE A 68 9.43 -5.72 17.01
C PHE A 68 9.17 -4.48 16.14
N ASN A 69 9.07 -4.64 14.82
CA ASN A 69 8.80 -3.55 13.90
C ASN A 69 7.30 -3.25 13.78
N THR A 70 6.98 -1.95 13.72
CA THR A 70 5.59 -1.49 13.64
C THR A 70 4.86 -2.01 12.38
N PHE A 71 3.55 -2.19 12.49
CA PHE A 71 2.62 -2.37 11.39
C PHE A 71 1.98 -1.03 11.09
N ILE A 72 2.02 -0.61 9.83
CA ILE A 72 1.53 0.72 9.44
C ILE A 72 0.18 0.55 8.75
N ILE A 73 -0.84 1.20 9.29
CA ILE A 73 -2.22 1.13 8.79
C ILE A 73 -2.82 2.53 8.62
N ASN A 74 -3.78 2.65 7.72
CA ASN A 74 -4.59 3.85 7.53
C ASN A 74 -6.05 3.52 7.87
N TRP A 75 -6.62 4.17 8.87
CA TRP A 75 -8.03 4.04 9.18
C TRP A 75 -8.86 4.77 8.12
N THR A 76 -9.70 4.03 7.40
CA THR A 76 -10.49 4.53 6.25
C THR A 76 -11.99 4.51 6.51
N ASN A 77 -12.45 3.86 7.59
CA ASN A 77 -13.88 3.82 7.92
C ASN A 77 -14.38 5.17 8.44
N THR A 78 -15.16 5.88 7.63
CA THR A 78 -15.77 7.17 8.00
C THR A 78 -17.03 7.03 8.85
N ASP A 79 -17.73 5.88 8.79
CA ASP A 79 -18.91 5.63 9.64
C ASP A 79 -18.53 5.50 11.12
N ILE A 80 -17.30 5.04 11.39
CA ILE A 80 -16.82 4.74 12.72
C ILE A 80 -15.39 5.23 12.87
N LEU A 81 -15.23 6.41 13.45
CA LEU A 81 -13.91 7.01 13.69
C LEU A 81 -13.31 6.54 15.02
N PRO A 82 -11.98 6.33 15.10
CA PRO A 82 -11.27 6.16 16.36
C PRO A 82 -11.37 7.43 17.20
N GLY A 83 -11.59 7.28 18.50
CA GLY A 83 -11.58 8.40 19.44
C GLY A 83 -10.27 8.44 20.23
N PHE A 84 -9.63 9.60 20.34
CA PHE A 84 -8.45 9.78 21.19
C PHE A 84 -8.74 10.81 22.28
N ASP A 85 -8.46 10.45 23.52
CA ASP A 85 -8.51 11.36 24.67
C ASP A 85 -7.10 11.81 25.04
N PRO A 86 -6.74 13.09 24.81
CA PRO A 86 -5.42 13.62 25.15
C PRO A 86 -5.13 13.66 26.64
N ALA A 87 -6.14 13.74 27.50
CA ALA A 87 -5.95 13.83 28.95
C ALA A 87 -5.51 12.49 29.53
N THR A 88 -6.04 11.38 29.01
CA THR A 88 -5.72 10.02 29.45
C THR A 88 -4.70 9.32 28.56
N GLY A 89 -4.46 9.83 27.35
CA GLY A 89 -3.64 9.16 26.33
C GLY A 89 -4.27 7.88 25.79
N ILE A 90 -5.60 7.74 25.90
CA ILE A 90 -6.34 6.54 25.51
C ILE A 90 -6.92 6.71 24.10
N LEU A 91 -6.61 5.76 23.24
CA LEU A 91 -7.21 5.57 21.92
C LEU A 91 -8.29 4.49 22.00
N SER A 92 -9.51 4.82 21.58
CA SER A 92 -10.66 3.93 21.54
C SER A 92 -10.97 3.54 20.09
N ILE A 93 -10.96 2.24 19.79
CA ILE A 93 -11.19 1.69 18.46
C ILE A 93 -12.32 0.66 18.52
N LYS A 94 -13.27 0.76 17.60
CA LYS A 94 -14.28 -0.28 17.36
C LYS A 94 -13.76 -1.30 16.36
N ILE A 95 -13.72 -2.57 16.77
CA ILE A 95 -13.29 -3.66 15.88
C ILE A 95 -14.39 -3.93 14.85
N LYS A 96 -14.24 -3.37 13.64
CA LYS A 96 -15.14 -3.58 12.49
C LYS A 96 -14.29 -3.99 11.28
N PRO A 97 -14.68 -5.05 10.55
CA PRO A 97 -13.99 -5.45 9.33
C PRO A 97 -13.89 -4.33 8.29
N LEU A 98 -12.84 -4.39 7.48
CA LEU A 98 -12.57 -3.44 6.39
C LEU A 98 -12.47 -1.98 6.87
N SER A 99 -11.97 -1.76 8.09
CA SER A 99 -11.85 -0.42 8.65
C SER A 99 -10.48 0.22 8.45
N ALA A 100 -9.44 -0.60 8.29
CA ALA A 100 -8.07 -0.11 8.17
C ALA A 100 -7.35 -0.71 6.96
N GLN A 101 -6.85 0.15 6.08
CA GLN A 101 -5.99 -0.24 4.97
C GLN A 101 -4.57 -0.53 5.50
N ILE A 102 -3.97 -1.63 5.08
CA ILE A 102 -2.57 -1.96 5.40
C ILE A 102 -1.64 -1.18 4.48
N LEU A 103 -0.74 -0.36 5.05
CA LEU A 103 0.31 0.34 4.32
C LEU A 103 1.67 -0.36 4.42
N ASP A 104 1.97 -1.02 5.54
CA ASP A 104 3.11 -1.92 5.66
C ASP A 104 2.79 -3.13 6.53
N GLY A 105 3.40 -4.27 6.21
CA GLY A 105 3.26 -5.51 6.96
C GLY A 105 2.24 -6.50 6.38
N GLN A 106 1.75 -6.33 5.15
CA GLN A 106 0.76 -7.24 4.55
C GLN A 106 1.13 -8.73 4.61
N HIS A 107 2.37 -9.11 4.26
CA HIS A 107 2.81 -10.53 4.35
C HIS A 107 2.96 -10.97 5.81
N ARG A 108 3.31 -10.05 6.72
CA ARG A 108 3.42 -10.33 8.16
C ARG A 108 2.05 -10.62 8.77
N ILE A 109 1.05 -9.78 8.46
CA ILE A 109 -0.35 -10.00 8.87
C ILE A 109 -0.88 -11.32 8.31
N LYS A 110 -0.65 -11.61 7.03
CA LYS A 110 -1.10 -12.88 6.42
C LYS A 110 -0.40 -14.11 7.02
N GLY A 111 0.88 -14.01 7.36
CA GLY A 111 1.58 -15.08 8.05
C GLY A 111 1.11 -15.28 9.49
N LEU A 112 0.81 -14.20 10.22
CA LEU A 112 0.17 -14.25 11.54
C LEU A 112 -1.21 -14.90 11.48
N GLU A 113 -2.04 -14.51 10.51
CA GLU A 113 -3.36 -15.09 10.26
C GLU A 113 -3.26 -16.60 10.01
N ALA A 114 -2.32 -17.04 9.17
CA ALA A 114 -2.09 -18.46 8.92
C ALA A 114 -1.54 -19.21 10.13
N ALA A 115 -0.75 -18.55 10.99
CA ALA A 115 -0.21 -19.16 12.21
C ALA A 115 -1.28 -19.32 13.30
N ILE A 116 -2.24 -18.39 13.40
CA ILE A 116 -3.38 -18.48 14.34
C ILE A 116 -4.22 -19.73 14.09
N THR A 117 -4.37 -20.15 12.84
CA THR A 117 -5.09 -21.39 12.50
C THR A 117 -4.47 -22.63 13.15
N GLU A 118 -3.15 -22.63 13.40
CA GLU A 118 -2.46 -23.74 14.05
C GLU A 118 -2.25 -23.52 15.55
N LYS A 119 -2.00 -22.28 15.97
CA LYS A 119 -1.79 -21.91 17.37
C LYS A 119 -2.61 -20.67 17.74
N PRO A 120 -3.87 -20.84 18.20
CA PRO A 120 -4.80 -19.74 18.47
C PRO A 120 -4.29 -18.69 19.46
N ASP A 121 -3.42 -19.07 20.40
CA ASP A 121 -2.82 -18.17 21.39
C ASP A 121 -2.01 -17.03 20.75
N ILE A 122 -1.53 -17.20 19.50
CA ILE A 122 -0.86 -16.15 18.73
C ILE A 122 -1.79 -14.93 18.59
N GLY A 123 -3.10 -15.14 18.51
CA GLY A 123 -4.09 -14.07 18.42
C GLY A 123 -4.06 -13.10 19.60
N GLN A 124 -3.65 -13.55 20.78
CA GLN A 124 -3.56 -12.73 21.99
C GLN A 124 -2.23 -11.97 22.12
N ARG A 125 -1.23 -12.30 21.29
CA ARG A 125 0.05 -11.58 21.29
C ARG A 125 -0.17 -10.12 20.93
N GLN A 126 0.68 -9.28 21.50
CA GLN A 126 0.70 -7.85 21.26
C GLN A 126 1.67 -7.53 20.13
N ILE A 127 1.28 -6.64 19.22
CA ILE A 127 2.12 -6.09 18.17
C ILE A 127 2.10 -4.56 18.25
N LEU A 128 3.14 -3.92 17.71
CA LEU A 128 3.21 -2.47 17.59
C LEU A 128 2.50 -2.01 16.32
N VAL A 129 1.58 -1.06 16.44
CA VAL A 129 0.80 -0.50 15.33
C VAL A 129 1.01 1.00 15.30
N SER A 130 1.30 1.54 14.11
CA SER A 130 1.30 2.96 13.80
C SER A 130 0.16 3.24 12.82
N MET A 131 -0.86 3.94 13.31
CA MET A 131 -2.09 4.21 12.58
C MET A 131 -2.19 5.68 12.18
N CYS A 132 -2.43 5.92 10.90
CA CYS A 132 -2.93 7.19 10.39
C CYS A 132 -4.45 7.13 10.28
N ILE A 133 -5.13 8.27 10.23
CA ILE A 133 -6.59 8.34 10.07
C ILE A 133 -6.91 9.19 8.85
N GLY A 134 -7.70 8.63 7.92
CA GLY A 134 -8.28 9.37 6.81
C GLY A 134 -7.26 9.87 5.78
N LEU A 135 -6.15 9.16 5.57
CA LEU A 135 -5.23 9.52 4.49
C LEU A 135 -5.93 9.42 3.14
N SER A 136 -5.70 10.40 2.28
CA SER A 136 -6.02 10.30 0.86
C SER A 136 -5.22 9.16 0.21
N THR A 137 -5.69 8.64 -0.93
CA THR A 137 -4.96 7.57 -1.61
C THR A 137 -3.54 7.98 -1.97
N LYS A 138 -3.35 9.25 -2.34
CA LYS A 138 -2.04 9.85 -2.64
C LYS A 138 -1.09 9.78 -1.44
N GLU A 139 -1.55 10.16 -0.26
CA GLU A 139 -0.74 10.11 0.97
C GLU A 139 -0.43 8.67 1.40
N ALA A 140 -1.44 7.79 1.36
CA ALA A 140 -1.30 6.37 1.67
C ALA A 140 -0.27 5.70 0.75
N ALA A 141 -0.35 5.98 -0.55
CA ALA A 141 0.63 5.50 -1.52
C ALA A 141 2.03 6.05 -1.21
N GLN A 142 2.16 7.34 -0.88
CA GLN A 142 3.47 7.97 -0.64
C GLN A 142 4.17 7.32 0.57
N ILE A 143 3.42 7.09 1.65
CA ILE A 143 3.91 6.38 2.83
C ILE A 143 4.35 4.97 2.45
N PHE A 144 3.51 4.23 1.70
CA PHE A 144 3.84 2.88 1.22
C PHE A 144 5.16 2.89 0.43
N LEU A 145 5.33 3.82 -0.52
CA LEU A 145 6.56 3.90 -1.32
C LEU A 145 7.76 4.23 -0.46
N ASN A 146 7.67 5.21 0.44
CA ASN A 146 8.79 5.66 1.27
C ASN A 146 9.33 4.52 2.14
N ILE A 147 8.44 3.75 2.78
CA ILE A 147 8.81 2.60 3.60
C ILE A 147 9.55 1.54 2.77
N ASN A 148 9.05 1.30 1.56
CA ASN A 148 9.53 0.20 0.74
C ASN A 148 10.78 0.56 -0.07
N THR A 149 10.96 1.82 -0.48
CA THR A 149 12.06 2.25 -1.35
C THR A 149 13.43 2.06 -0.68
N GLU A 150 13.55 2.38 0.62
CA GLU A 150 14.81 2.20 1.38
C GLU A 150 15.08 0.74 1.78
N GLN A 151 14.04 -0.07 2.01
CA GLN A 151 14.21 -1.47 2.44
C GLN A 151 14.48 -2.45 1.29
N LYS A 152 13.85 -2.23 0.12
CA LYS A 152 14.12 -2.89 -1.18
C LYS A 152 13.49 -2.04 -2.29
N PRO A 153 14.26 -1.50 -3.25
CA PRO A 153 13.77 -0.54 -4.23
C PRO A 153 12.43 -0.99 -4.83
N VAL A 154 11.40 -0.15 -4.67
CA VAL A 154 10.11 -0.39 -5.34
C VAL A 154 10.35 -0.30 -6.84
N PRO A 155 9.84 -1.24 -7.66
CA PRO A 155 10.00 -1.14 -9.12
C PRO A 155 9.49 0.21 -9.60
N LYS A 156 10.28 0.91 -10.43
CA LYS A 156 9.89 2.21 -11.00
C LYS A 156 8.52 2.14 -11.70
N SER A 157 8.19 0.99 -12.29
CA SER A 157 6.87 0.74 -12.88
C SER A 157 5.74 0.95 -11.88
N LEU A 158 5.90 0.50 -10.62
CA LEU A 158 4.89 0.70 -9.57
C LEU A 158 4.85 2.16 -9.12
N ILE A 159 5.97 2.87 -9.13
CA ILE A 159 5.99 4.31 -8.83
C ILE A 159 5.21 5.08 -9.91
N PHE A 160 5.50 4.88 -11.20
CA PHE A 160 4.76 5.56 -12.27
C PHE A 160 3.27 5.20 -12.27
N ASP A 161 2.97 3.94 -11.96
CA ASP A 161 1.62 3.45 -11.89
C ASP A 161 0.76 4.11 -10.80
N LEU A 162 1.38 4.44 -9.66
CA LEU A 162 0.72 5.03 -8.48
C LEU A 162 0.86 6.56 -8.39
N PHE A 163 1.92 7.14 -8.97
CA PHE A 163 2.34 8.53 -8.77
C PHE A 163 2.33 9.36 -10.04
N GLY A 164 1.74 8.87 -11.13
CA GLY A 164 1.52 9.71 -12.31
C GLY A 164 0.85 11.06 -11.95
N GLU A 165 0.01 11.07 -10.91
CA GLU A 165 -0.67 12.25 -10.35
C GLU A 165 0.07 12.93 -9.17
N VAL A 166 1.13 12.33 -8.65
CA VAL A 166 1.75 12.70 -7.36
C VAL A 166 3.13 13.28 -7.50
N VAL A 167 3.88 12.88 -8.53
CA VAL A 167 5.00 13.72 -8.97
C VAL A 167 4.37 15.06 -9.32
N ASN A 168 4.94 16.14 -8.78
CA ASN A 168 4.64 17.51 -9.21
C ASN A 168 5.15 17.67 -10.66
N ASP A 169 4.53 16.89 -11.55
CA ASP A 169 4.74 16.85 -12.97
C ASP A 169 3.94 18.03 -13.46
N GLN A 170 4.59 19.19 -13.50
CA GLN A 170 3.93 20.48 -13.70
C GLN A 170 3.01 20.47 -14.92
N GLU A 171 3.14 19.50 -15.85
CA GLU A 171 2.35 19.42 -17.07
C GLU A 171 1.82 18.02 -17.46
N HIS A 172 1.72 17.04 -16.55
CA HIS A 172 1.12 15.70 -16.79
C HIS A 172 1.83 14.77 -17.79
N ALA A 173 3.11 14.96 -18.09
CA ALA A 173 3.87 14.13 -19.02
C ALA A 173 3.98 12.64 -18.63
N ILE A 174 4.08 12.33 -17.33
CA ILE A 174 4.10 10.96 -16.80
C ILE A 174 2.73 10.30 -16.99
N ASN A 175 1.64 11.02 -16.70
CA ASN A 175 0.28 10.53 -16.94
C ASN A 175 0.05 10.23 -18.41
N ARG A 176 0.35 11.19 -19.31
CA ARG A 176 0.25 10.97 -20.75
C ARG A 176 1.08 9.80 -21.23
N SER A 177 2.29 9.63 -20.71
CA SER A 177 3.14 8.47 -21.03
C SER A 177 2.51 7.15 -20.62
N LYS A 178 1.84 7.13 -19.46
CA LYS A 178 1.14 5.96 -18.94
C LYS A 178 -0.13 5.65 -19.73
N ASP A 179 -0.88 6.67 -20.16
CA ASP A 179 -2.08 6.50 -20.99
C ASP A 179 -1.69 5.90 -22.35
N ILE A 180 -0.64 6.42 -22.98
CA ILE A 180 -0.08 5.85 -24.22
C ILE A 180 0.37 4.41 -23.99
N ALA A 181 1.08 4.12 -22.90
CA ALA A 181 1.49 2.76 -22.57
C ALA A 181 0.30 1.80 -22.36
N THR A 182 -0.82 2.32 -21.85
CA THR A 182 -2.06 1.55 -21.65
C THR A 182 -2.73 1.25 -22.98
N GLU A 183 -2.93 2.26 -23.83
CA GLU A 183 -3.48 2.10 -25.18
C GLU A 183 -2.64 1.12 -26.02
N LEU A 184 -1.31 1.29 -26.00
CA LEU A 184 -0.39 0.38 -26.70
C LEU A 184 -0.51 -1.07 -26.24
N ASN A 185 -0.86 -1.31 -24.98
CA ASN A 185 -0.92 -2.64 -24.40
C ASN A 185 -2.29 -3.30 -24.49
N GLU A 186 -3.37 -2.51 -24.48
CA GLU A 186 -4.76 -2.98 -24.42
C GLU A 186 -5.44 -3.05 -25.79
N ASN A 187 -4.99 -2.26 -26.76
CA ASN A 187 -5.53 -2.27 -28.11
C ASN A 187 -5.07 -3.52 -28.89
N PRO A 188 -5.98 -4.42 -29.34
CA PRO A 188 -5.61 -5.63 -30.08
C PRO A 188 -4.90 -5.37 -31.42
N GLU A 189 -5.10 -4.19 -32.02
CA GLU A 189 -4.45 -3.76 -33.25
C GLU A 189 -3.06 -3.14 -33.02
N SER A 190 -2.70 -2.89 -31.74
CA SER A 190 -1.38 -2.38 -31.41
C SER A 190 -0.31 -3.45 -31.59
N PRO A 191 0.85 -3.14 -32.19
CA PRO A 191 1.99 -4.05 -32.24
C PRO A 191 2.55 -4.37 -30.84
N TYR A 192 2.16 -3.61 -29.82
CA TYR A 192 2.54 -3.81 -28.43
C TYR A 192 1.42 -4.45 -27.59
N TYR A 193 0.37 -5.01 -28.21
CA TYR A 193 -0.72 -5.67 -27.49
C TYR A 193 -0.18 -6.74 -26.53
N ARG A 194 -0.47 -6.57 -25.23
CA ARG A 194 0.01 -7.42 -24.12
C ARG A 194 1.54 -7.52 -23.97
N TYR A 195 2.30 -6.62 -24.59
CA TYR A 195 3.76 -6.62 -24.58
C TYR A 195 4.37 -5.76 -23.47
N ILE A 196 3.57 -4.85 -22.88
CA ILE A 196 4.00 -3.97 -21.80
C ILE A 196 3.59 -4.59 -20.46
N LYS A 197 4.56 -4.71 -19.57
CA LYS A 197 4.41 -5.32 -18.26
C LYS A 197 4.08 -4.27 -17.21
N PHE A 198 2.82 -4.28 -16.80
CA PHE A 198 2.31 -3.46 -15.71
C PHE A 198 2.61 -4.11 -14.34
N PRO A 199 2.73 -3.31 -13.27
CA PRO A 199 2.79 -3.84 -11.91
C PRO A 199 1.61 -4.79 -11.63
N GLY A 200 1.88 -5.97 -11.07
CA GLY A 200 0.82 -6.97 -10.83
C GLY A 200 0.60 -8.00 -11.95
N SER A 201 1.20 -7.80 -13.13
CA SER A 201 1.01 -8.71 -14.27
C SER A 201 1.44 -10.16 -13.96
N PRO A 202 0.74 -11.19 -14.47
CA PRO A 202 1.12 -12.58 -14.33
C PRO A 202 2.55 -12.87 -14.79
N ARG A 203 3.18 -13.90 -14.21
CA ARG A 203 4.50 -14.36 -14.64
C ARG A 203 4.46 -14.75 -16.13
N GLY A 204 5.37 -14.17 -16.91
CA GLY A 204 5.52 -14.44 -18.34
C GLY A 204 4.72 -13.51 -19.26
N GLN A 205 3.95 -12.55 -18.73
CA GLN A 205 3.25 -11.55 -19.52
C GLN A 205 4.12 -10.30 -19.73
N GLY A 206 4.24 -9.87 -20.99
CA GLY A 206 4.99 -8.70 -21.41
C GLY A 206 6.51 -8.89 -21.44
N LEU A 207 7.18 -8.14 -22.31
CA LEU A 207 8.64 -8.10 -22.44
C LEU A 207 9.23 -6.74 -22.05
N ILE A 208 8.42 -5.68 -22.05
CA ILE A 208 8.86 -4.30 -21.80
C ILE A 208 8.24 -3.83 -20.49
N ASP A 209 9.04 -3.47 -19.49
CA ASP A 209 8.51 -2.91 -18.24
C ASP A 209 7.84 -1.54 -18.50
N LEU A 210 6.69 -1.27 -17.85
CA LEU A 210 6.01 0.04 -17.92
C LEU A 210 6.97 1.21 -17.67
N SER A 211 7.91 1.07 -16.72
CA SER A 211 8.91 2.09 -16.45
C SER A 211 9.80 2.44 -17.62
N THR A 212 10.07 1.48 -18.51
CA THR A 212 10.88 1.70 -19.70
C THR A 212 10.10 2.59 -20.66
N VAL A 213 8.84 2.26 -20.94
CA VAL A 213 7.97 3.07 -21.81
C VAL A 213 7.80 4.47 -21.27
N VAL A 214 7.46 4.62 -19.98
CA VAL A 214 7.26 5.93 -19.36
C VAL A 214 8.55 6.75 -19.35
N SER A 215 9.70 6.15 -19.05
CA SER A 215 10.98 6.88 -19.05
C SER A 215 11.41 7.33 -20.44
N SER A 216 11.03 6.58 -21.49
CA SER A 216 11.31 6.94 -22.88
C SER A 216 10.40 8.04 -23.43
N LEU A 217 9.17 8.16 -22.93
CA LEU A 217 8.18 9.12 -23.44
C LEU A 217 8.08 10.41 -22.64
N LYS A 218 8.33 10.38 -21.31
CA LYS A 218 8.02 11.50 -20.43
C LYS A 218 8.70 12.81 -20.81
N ASP A 219 9.95 12.79 -21.28
CA ASP A 219 10.69 14.02 -21.60
C ASP A 219 10.20 14.62 -22.93
N SER A 220 9.81 13.77 -23.88
CA SER A 220 9.18 14.19 -25.14
C SER A 220 7.81 14.83 -24.95
N LEU A 221 7.08 14.40 -23.91
CA LEU A 221 5.71 14.83 -23.62
C LEU A 221 5.64 16.02 -22.67
N LYS A 222 6.77 16.60 -22.24
CA LYS A 222 6.77 17.91 -21.57
C LYS A 222 6.41 19.02 -22.57
N PRO A 223 5.96 20.20 -22.13
CA PRO A 223 5.67 21.35 -22.99
C PRO A 223 6.87 22.03 -23.61
N ASP A 224 8.09 21.72 -23.19
CA ASP A 224 9.32 22.02 -23.92
C ASP A 224 9.81 20.82 -24.76
N GLY A 225 9.08 19.70 -24.71
CA GLY A 225 9.39 18.45 -25.41
C GLY A 225 9.07 18.50 -26.90
N ILE A 226 9.45 17.45 -27.62
CA ILE A 226 9.32 17.38 -29.10
C ILE A 226 7.86 17.51 -29.59
N PHE A 227 6.88 17.19 -28.75
CA PHE A 227 5.45 17.29 -29.10
C PHE A 227 4.85 18.67 -28.81
N SER A 228 5.64 19.61 -28.26
CA SER A 228 5.20 20.99 -27.97
C SER A 228 4.94 21.85 -29.20
N THR A 229 5.50 21.46 -30.34
CA THR A 229 5.44 22.20 -31.62
C THR A 229 4.37 21.66 -32.58
N LEU A 230 3.55 20.70 -32.14
CA LEU A 230 2.52 20.05 -32.96
C LEU A 230 1.14 20.73 -32.87
N ILE A 231 1.08 22.01 -32.51
CA ILE A 231 -0.14 22.84 -32.53
C ILE A 231 0.08 24.05 -33.43
#